data_AF-A0A3N5ZFH8-F1
#
_entry.id   AF-A0A3N5ZFH8-F1
#
_cell.length_a   1.000
_cell.length_b   1.000
_cell.length_c   1.000
_cell.angle_alpha   90.00
_cell.angle_beta   90.00
_cell.angle_gamma   90.00
#
_symmetry.space_group_name_H-M   'P 1'
#
loop_
_entity.id
_entity.type
_entity.pdbx_description
1 polymer ?
#
loop_
_entity_poly.entity_id
_entity_poly.type
_entity_poly.pdbx_seq_one_letter_code
_entity_poly.pdbx_strand_id
1 'polypeptide(L)'
;MAEPGLLTVRYYVAAGATAKALETLDALAASRADRIGAEARMAKARLLESTGRTGDAVEEFLDLAYLYPDIEDLAAEALAQAARVARARGERDRARQFEDRLRKEY
;
A
#
# COMPACT_ATOMS: atom_id res chain seq x y z
N MET A 1 -14.15 10.63 11.05
CA MET A 1 -15.04 9.49 10.71
C MET A 1 -14.32 8.63 9.68
N ALA A 2 -14.36 7.31 9.81
CA ALA A 2 -13.74 6.43 8.81
C ALA A 2 -14.52 6.48 7.50
N GLU A 3 -13.82 6.50 6.36
CA GLU A 3 -14.45 6.48 5.04
C GLU A 3 -15.25 5.18 4.84
N PRO A 4 -16.49 5.23 4.32
CA PRO A 4 -17.38 4.06 4.21
C PRO A 4 -16.81 2.88 3.40
N GLY A 5 -16.05 3.15 2.33
CA GLY A 5 -15.33 2.15 1.55
C GLY A 5 -14.30 1.41 2.41
N LEU A 6 -13.48 2.11 3.18
CA LEU A 6 -12.51 1.50 4.10
C LEU A 6 -13.17 0.66 5.20
N LEU A 7 -14.36 1.05 5.69
CA LEU A 7 -15.14 0.22 6.62
C LEU A 7 -15.64 -1.07 5.95
N THR A 8 -16.12 -0.96 4.71
CA THR A 8 -16.57 -2.12 3.90
C THR A 8 -15.43 -3.10 3.66
N VAL A 9 -14.23 -2.60 3.39
CA VAL A 9 -13.02 -3.43 3.25
C VAL A 9 -12.73 -4.20 4.53
N ARG A 10 -12.76 -3.55 5.70
CA ARG A 10 -12.53 -4.24 6.99
C ARG A 10 -13.53 -5.37 7.21
N TYR A 11 -14.80 -5.14 6.85
CA TYR A 11 -15.82 -6.19 6.89
C TYR A 11 -15.47 -7.37 5.96
N TYR A 12 -15.09 -7.10 4.71
CA TYR A 12 -14.72 -8.18 3.78
C TYR A 12 -13.48 -8.95 4.22
N VAL A 13 -12.47 -8.27 4.77
CA VAL A 13 -11.28 -8.93 5.32
C VAL A 13 -11.67 -9.82 6.51
N ALA A 14 -12.50 -9.32 7.43
CA ALA A 14 -12.98 -10.10 8.57
C ALA A 14 -13.83 -11.32 8.14
N ALA A 15 -14.55 -11.21 7.03
CA ALA A 15 -15.33 -12.29 6.44
C ALA A 15 -14.51 -13.27 5.57
N GLY A 16 -13.19 -13.07 5.42
CA GLY A 16 -12.34 -13.87 4.54
C GLY A 16 -12.58 -13.64 3.04
N ALA A 17 -13.34 -12.61 2.68
CA ALA A 17 -13.69 -12.27 1.31
C ALA A 17 -12.61 -11.40 0.63
N THR A 18 -11.37 -11.91 0.60
CA THR A 18 -10.19 -11.19 0.10
C THR A 18 -10.38 -10.59 -1.29
N ALA A 19 -11.00 -11.32 -2.23
CA ALA A 19 -11.22 -10.82 -3.59
C ALA A 19 -12.12 -9.56 -3.60
N LYS A 20 -13.20 -9.56 -2.82
CA LYS A 20 -14.11 -8.40 -2.70
C LYS A 20 -13.44 -7.23 -2.01
N ALA A 21 -12.61 -7.50 -1.00
CA ALA A 21 -11.83 -6.47 -0.34
C ALA A 21 -10.87 -5.79 -1.33
N LEU A 22 -10.14 -6.56 -2.15
CA LEU A 22 -9.25 -6.02 -3.18
C LEU A 22 -10.00 -5.21 -4.24
N GLU A 23 -11.12 -5.73 -4.76
CA GLU A 23 -11.96 -5.01 -5.74
C GLU A 23 -12.45 -3.66 -5.20
N THR A 24 -12.88 -3.63 -3.93
CA THR A 24 -13.33 -2.39 -3.28
C THR A 24 -12.18 -1.40 -3.12
N LEU A 25 -11.00 -1.88 -2.74
CA LEU A 25 -9.81 -1.04 -2.60
C LEU A 25 -9.33 -0.48 -3.95
N ASP A 26 -9.39 -1.28 -5.02
CA ASP A 26 -9.06 -0.85 -6.37
C ASP A 26 -9.98 0.28 -6.84
N ALA A 27 -11.29 0.12 -6.66
CA ALA A 27 -12.26 1.15 -7.01
C ALA A 27 -12.03 2.45 -6.22
N LEU A 28 -11.73 2.34 -4.92
CA LEU A 28 -11.50 3.50 -4.05
C LEU A 28 -10.18 4.21 -4.40
N ALA A 29 -9.10 3.47 -4.59
CA ALA A 29 -7.79 4.01 -4.99
C ALA A 29 -7.84 4.68 -6.36
N ALA A 30 -8.59 4.13 -7.32
CA ALA A 30 -8.71 4.68 -8.67
C ALA A 30 -9.58 5.95 -8.74
N SER A 31 -10.54 6.11 -7.84
CA SER A 31 -11.49 7.23 -7.86
C SER A 31 -11.07 8.43 -7.01
N ARG A 32 -9.95 8.33 -6.26
CA ARG A 32 -9.55 9.32 -5.26
C ARG A 32 -8.09 9.72 -5.43
N ALA A 33 -7.85 11.00 -5.70
CA ALA A 33 -6.51 11.59 -5.78
C ALA A 33 -6.07 12.29 -4.47
N ASP A 34 -6.78 12.05 -3.37
CA ASP A 34 -6.45 12.62 -2.06
C ASP A 34 -6.08 11.52 -1.05
N ARG A 35 -5.97 11.91 0.23
CA ARG A 35 -5.56 11.01 1.32
C ARG A 35 -6.35 9.71 1.40
N ILE A 36 -7.64 9.73 1.04
CA ILE A 36 -8.45 8.50 1.06
C ILE A 36 -7.95 7.52 0.00
N GLY A 37 -7.57 8.00 -1.18
CA GLY A 37 -6.98 7.15 -2.23
C GLY A 37 -5.64 6.55 -1.81
N ALA A 38 -4.79 7.35 -1.15
CA ALA A 38 -3.53 6.87 -0.59
C ALA A 38 -3.75 5.80 0.51
N GLU A 39 -4.68 6.04 1.44
CA GLU A 39 -5.04 5.07 2.49
C GLU A 39 -5.61 3.76 1.89
N ALA A 40 -6.39 3.85 0.81
CA ALA A 40 -6.89 2.69 0.09
C ALA A 40 -5.75 1.88 -0.54
N ARG A 41 -4.79 2.52 -1.21
CA ARG A 41 -3.61 1.83 -1.75
C ARG A 41 -2.75 1.19 -0.66
N MET A 42 -2.55 1.89 0.46
CA MET A 42 -1.83 1.35 1.62
C MET A 42 -2.52 0.08 2.15
N ALA A 43 -3.85 0.11 2.28
CA ALA A 43 -4.63 -1.04 2.71
C ALA A 43 -4.56 -2.20 1.70
N LYS A 44 -4.57 -1.90 0.39
CA LYS A 44 -4.40 -2.89 -0.68
C LYS A 44 -3.05 -3.59 -0.60
N ALA A 45 -1.97 -2.83 -0.48
CA ALA A 45 -0.62 -3.35 -0.36
C ALA A 45 -0.48 -4.29 0.87
N ARG A 46 -1.00 -3.87 2.03
CA ARG A 46 -1.01 -4.69 3.26
C ARG A 46 -1.85 -5.97 3.10
N LEU A 47 -2.99 -5.91 2.42
CA LEU A 47 -3.81 -7.09 2.17
C LEU A 47 -3.09 -8.07 1.23
N LEU A 48 -2.47 -7.57 0.16
CA LEU A 48 -1.64 -8.37 -0.75
C LEU A 48 -0.48 -9.04 -0.01
N GLU A 49 0.21 -8.31 0.86
CA GLU A 49 1.27 -8.86 1.69
C GLU A 49 0.75 -9.98 2.59
N SER A 50 -0.35 -9.73 3.33
CA SER A 50 -0.93 -10.71 4.27
C SER A 50 -1.42 -11.99 3.60
N THR A 51 -1.67 -11.94 2.29
CA THR A 51 -2.13 -13.08 1.48
C THR A 51 -0.99 -13.74 0.70
N GLY A 52 0.26 -13.38 1.00
CA GLY A 52 1.47 -13.96 0.39
C GLY A 52 1.82 -13.38 -0.99
N ARG A 53 1.01 -12.46 -1.53
CA ARG A 53 1.25 -11.73 -2.78
C ARG A 53 2.23 -10.58 -2.58
N THR A 54 3.39 -10.92 -2.01
CA THR A 54 4.38 -9.94 -1.54
C THR A 54 5.07 -9.17 -2.67
N GLY A 55 5.09 -9.69 -3.90
CA GLY A 55 5.57 -8.94 -5.08
C GLY A 55 4.61 -7.79 -5.41
N ASP A 56 3.33 -8.10 -5.57
CA ASP A 56 2.28 -7.11 -5.83
C ASP A 56 2.19 -6.07 -4.70
N ALA A 57 2.39 -6.50 -3.45
CA ALA A 57 2.44 -5.58 -2.31
C ALA A 57 3.54 -4.52 -2.43
N VAL A 58 4.75 -4.93 -2.87
CA VAL A 58 5.87 -4.00 -3.08
C VAL A 58 5.54 -2.99 -4.17
N GLU A 59 4.93 -3.41 -5.27
CA GLU A 59 4.52 -2.49 -6.33
C GLU A 59 3.47 -1.49 -5.84
N GLU A 60 2.46 -1.92 -5.09
CA GLU A 60 1.43 -1.00 -4.57
C GLU A 60 2.01 0.00 -3.56
N PHE A 61 2.96 -0.41 -2.72
CA PHE A 61 3.66 0.52 -1.84
C PHE A 61 4.49 1.55 -2.63
N LEU A 62 5.18 1.11 -3.69
CA LEU A 62 5.96 2.01 -4.54
C LEU A 62 5.05 3.00 -5.29
N ASP A 63 3.96 2.51 -5.86
CA ASP A 63 2.96 3.32 -6.58
C ASP A 63 2.34 4.38 -5.66
N LEU A 64 2.05 4.04 -4.39
CA LEU A 64 1.56 5.01 -3.42
C LEU A 64 2.53 6.17 -3.26
N ALA A 65 3.81 5.89 -3.04
CA ALA A 65 4.84 6.92 -2.89
C ALA A 65 5.10 7.73 -4.18
N TYR A 66 4.71 7.21 -5.35
CA TYR A 66 4.80 7.94 -6.61
C TYR A 66 3.56 8.81 -6.88
N LEU A 67 2.37 8.30 -6.59
CA LEU A 67 1.10 8.94 -6.92
C LEU A 67 0.65 9.97 -5.88
N TYR A 68 1.09 9.84 -4.63
CA TYR A 68 0.72 10.72 -3.52
C TYR A 68 1.95 11.32 -2.82
N PRO A 69 2.89 11.96 -3.54
CA PRO A 69 4.13 12.45 -2.94
C PRO A 69 3.88 13.54 -1.89
N ASP A 70 2.81 14.33 -2.07
CA ASP A 70 2.42 15.42 -1.15
C ASP A 70 1.78 14.91 0.16
N ILE A 71 1.50 13.62 0.26
CA ILE A 71 0.98 12.98 1.48
C ILE A 71 2.15 12.29 2.17
N GLU A 72 3.10 13.12 2.62
CA GLU A 72 4.46 12.72 2.99
C GLU A 72 4.50 11.58 4.01
N ASP A 73 3.60 11.58 5.00
CA ASP A 73 3.53 10.54 6.03
C ASP A 73 3.22 9.16 5.44
N LEU A 74 2.27 9.09 4.50
CA LEU A 74 1.90 7.84 3.83
C LEU A 74 2.91 7.43 2.76
N ALA A 75 3.50 8.39 2.04
CA ALA A 75 4.52 8.12 1.04
C ALA A 75 5.81 7.57 1.68
N ALA A 76 6.28 8.20 2.77
CA ALA A 76 7.42 7.73 3.55
C ALA A 76 7.15 6.34 4.15
N GLU A 77 5.96 6.13 4.73
CA GLU A 77 5.59 4.82 5.25
C GLU A 77 5.59 3.77 4.13
N ALA A 78 5.04 4.08 2.96
CA ALA A 78 4.97 3.12 1.87
C ALA A 78 6.37 2.72 1.38
N LEU A 79 7.31 3.65 1.23
CA LEU A 79 8.71 3.32 0.91
C LEU A 79 9.36 2.43 1.97
N ALA A 80 9.11 2.70 3.26
CA ALA A 80 9.61 1.86 4.36
C ALA A 80 9.03 0.44 4.31
N GLN A 81 7.73 0.30 4.01
CA GLN A 81 7.08 -1.00 3.85
C GLN A 81 7.59 -1.74 2.61
N ALA A 82 7.73 -1.07 1.47
CA ALA A 82 8.33 -1.64 0.26
C ALA A 82 9.74 -2.19 0.54
N ALA A 83 10.59 -1.42 1.22
CA ALA A 83 11.92 -1.85 1.63
C ALA A 83 11.87 -3.10 2.52
N ARG A 84 11.01 -3.10 3.55
CA ARG A 84 10.84 -4.23 4.47
C ARG A 84 10.42 -5.50 3.75
N VAL A 85 9.39 -5.42 2.89
CA VAL A 85 8.86 -6.58 2.17
C VAL A 85 9.87 -7.08 1.13
N ALA A 86 10.51 -6.19 0.37
CA ALA A 86 11.57 -6.55 -0.57
C ALA A 86 12.74 -7.26 0.14
N ARG A 87 13.15 -6.77 1.31
CA ARG A 87 14.20 -7.41 2.12
C ARG A 87 13.78 -8.80 2.59
N ALA A 88 12.54 -8.98 3.05
CA ALA A 88 12.00 -10.28 3.45
C ALA A 88 11.95 -11.29 2.28
N ARG A 89 11.78 -10.79 1.04
CA ARG A 89 11.85 -11.57 -0.20
C ARG A 89 13.28 -11.87 -0.67
N GLY A 90 14.30 -11.34 -0.01
CA GLY A 90 15.70 -11.46 -0.44
C GLY A 90 16.11 -10.49 -1.56
N GLU A 91 15.24 -9.57 -1.95
CA GLU A 91 15.47 -8.55 -2.99
C GLU A 91 16.29 -7.38 -2.43
N ARG A 92 17.53 -7.66 -2.00
CA ARG A 92 18.38 -6.72 -1.25
C ARG A 92 18.67 -5.42 -1.99
N ASP A 93 18.86 -5.49 -3.31
CA ASP A 93 19.11 -4.29 -4.13
C ASP A 93 17.89 -3.39 -4.20
N ARG A 94 16.69 -3.95 -4.41
CA ARG A 94 15.44 -3.17 -4.40
C ARG A 94 15.17 -2.56 -3.02
N ALA A 95 15.36 -3.33 -1.96
CA ALA A 95 15.21 -2.82 -0.60
C ALA A 95 16.10 -1.59 -0.34
N ARG A 96 17.37 -1.66 -0.74
CA ARG A 96 18.29 -0.52 -0.66
C ARG A 96 17.84 0.69 -1.47
N GLN A 97 17.33 0.47 -2.69
CA GLN A 97 16.82 1.56 -3.52
C GLN A 97 15.65 2.30 -2.83
N PHE A 98 14.72 1.56 -2.21
CA PHE A 98 13.62 2.15 -1.45
C PHE A 98 14.11 2.90 -0.22
N GLU A 99 15.07 2.34 0.53
CA GLU A 99 15.68 3.00 1.70
C GLU A 99 16.44 4.28 1.34
N ASP A 100 17.16 4.27 0.21
CA ASP A 100 17.89 5.44 -0.27
C ASP A 100 16.94 6.52 -0.79
N ARG A 101 15.82 6.13 -1.43
CA ARG A 101 14.76 7.05 -1.82
C ARG A 101 14.11 7.70 -0.60
N LEU A 102 13.75 6.89 0.39
CA LEU A 102 13.18 7.36 1.66
C LEU A 102 14.06 8.42 2.31
N ARG A 103 15.37 8.16 2.46
CA ARG A 103 16.34 9.11 3.07
C ARG A 103 16.52 10.41 2.28
N LYS A 104 16.30 10.37 0.97
CA LYS A 104 16.50 11.54 0.10
C LYS A 104 15.26 12.43 0.05
N GLU A 105 14.08 11.84 0.13
CA GLU A 105 12.80 12.52 -0.06
C GLU A 105 12.12 12.90 1.27
N TYR A 106 12.46 12.24 2.39
CA TYR A 106 11.81 12.40 3.70
C TYR A 106 12.83 12.32 4.86
#